data_AF-A0A7X7JQ05-F1
#
_entry.id   AF-A0A7X7JQ05-F1
#
_cell.length_a   1.000
_cell.length_b   1.000
_cell.length_c   1.000
_cell.angle_alpha   90.00
_cell.angle_beta   90.00
_cell.angle_gamma   90.00
#
_symmetry.space_group_name_H-M   'P 1'
#
loop_
_entity.id
_entity.type
_entity.pdbx_description
1 polymer ?
#
loop_
_entity_poly.entity_id
_entity_poly.type
_entity_poly.pdbx_seq_one_letter_code
_entity_poly.pdbx_strand_id
1 'polypeptide(L)'
;ADTPQKRHLASVAEETRPYAIIEVGEKERRWIDLQLPLYILMAGSQFGPEAEISAGYFTLPAETDDTGVQIWDELSETQLQAALQCANGVVDDIRTHRFWPPAEKVSNDDFESMFPGTTSAFVDHEGFIRFLEGWQP
;
A
#
# COMPACT_ATOMS: atom_id res chain seq x y z
N ALA A 1 2.39 20.14 4.77
CA ALA A 1 2.15 18.89 4.01
C ALA A 1 2.06 17.71 4.98
N ASP A 2 1.35 16.63 4.64
CA ASP A 2 1.43 15.38 5.40
C ASP A 2 2.85 14.82 5.40
N THR A 3 3.29 14.29 6.54
CA THR A 3 4.60 13.63 6.63
C THR A 3 4.65 12.41 5.72
N PRO A 4 5.83 11.99 5.24
CA PRO A 4 5.96 10.77 4.44
C PRO A 4 5.28 9.57 5.11
N GLN A 5 5.50 9.36 6.41
CA GLN A 5 4.83 8.29 7.15
C GLN A 5 3.30 8.32 7.05
N LYS A 6 2.66 9.49 7.13
CA LYS A 6 1.19 9.61 7.01
C LYS A 6 0.67 9.33 5.61
N ARG A 7 1.50 9.51 4.57
CA ARG A 7 1.16 9.14 3.18
C ARG A 7 1.16 7.63 2.97
N HIS A 8 1.98 6.91 3.72
CA HIS A 8 2.21 5.47 3.53
C HIS A 8 1.48 4.58 4.54
N LEU A 9 1.10 5.11 5.70
CA LEU A 9 0.47 4.35 6.79
C LEU A 9 -0.85 4.97 7.24
N ALA A 10 -1.84 4.10 7.49
CA ALA A 10 -3.11 4.47 8.09
C ALA A 10 -3.40 3.65 9.35
N SER A 11 -4.48 3.98 10.05
CA SER A 11 -5.03 3.10 11.09
C SER A 11 -5.48 1.77 10.48
N VAL A 12 -5.30 0.69 11.25
CA VAL A 12 -5.85 -0.63 10.91
C VAL A 12 -7.37 -0.54 10.80
N ALA A 13 -7.91 -1.12 9.74
CA ALA A 13 -9.35 -1.26 9.48
C ALA A 13 -9.74 -2.75 9.56
N GLU A 14 -11.04 -3.06 9.68
CA GLU A 14 -11.53 -4.43 9.88
C GLU A 14 -11.12 -5.40 8.76
N GLU A 15 -11.09 -4.92 7.52
CA GLU A 15 -10.71 -5.67 6.33
C GLU A 15 -9.19 -5.83 6.15
N THR A 16 -8.38 -5.22 7.02
CA THR A 16 -6.92 -5.18 6.85
C THR A 16 -6.34 -6.57 6.92
N ARG A 17 -5.60 -6.94 5.86
CA ARG A 17 -4.90 -8.22 5.81
C ARG A 17 -3.74 -8.24 6.82
N PRO A 18 -3.47 -9.38 7.48
CA PRO A 18 -2.37 -9.48 8.44
C PRO A 18 -1.00 -9.08 7.87
N TYR A 19 -0.71 -9.43 6.61
CA TYR A 19 0.54 -9.07 5.94
C TYR A 19 0.73 -7.55 5.75
N ALA A 20 -0.34 -6.76 5.87
CA ALA A 20 -0.31 -5.31 5.69
C ALA A 20 -0.19 -4.56 7.02
N ILE A 21 -0.28 -5.26 8.17
CA ILE A 21 -0.19 -4.66 9.50
C ILE A 21 1.28 -4.52 9.91
N ILE A 22 1.60 -3.40 10.54
CA ILE A 22 2.93 -3.08 11.07
C ILE A 22 2.83 -2.32 12.38
N GLU A 23 3.73 -2.61 13.32
CA GLU A 23 3.89 -1.83 14.54
C GLU A 23 4.76 -0.59 14.28
N VAL A 24 4.27 0.58 14.66
CA VAL A 24 5.05 1.83 14.64
C VAL A 24 4.95 2.51 15.98
N GLY A 25 6.04 2.45 16.75
CA GLY A 25 6.03 2.78 18.18
C GLY A 25 5.14 1.79 18.93
N GLU A 26 4.15 2.30 19.67
CA GLU A 26 3.21 1.47 20.46
C GLU A 26 1.88 1.22 19.72
N LYS A 27 1.80 1.51 18.42
CA LYS A 27 0.54 1.45 17.66
C LYS A 27 0.67 0.56 16.43
N GLU A 28 -0.33 -0.29 16.23
CA GLU A 28 -0.52 -0.95 14.95
C GLU A 28 -1.03 0.04 13.89
N ARG A 29 -0.47 -0.09 12.69
CA ARG A 29 -0.80 0.65 11.47
C ARG A 29 -0.94 -0.34 10.33
N ARG A 30 -1.53 0.12 9.22
CA ARG A 30 -1.55 -0.63 7.96
C ARG A 30 -0.85 0.13 6.85
N TRP A 31 -0.20 -0.60 5.95
CA TRP A 31 0.29 -0.05 4.70
C TRP A 31 -0.88 0.37 3.79
N ILE A 32 -0.80 1.60 3.27
CA ILE A 32 -1.73 2.13 2.26
C ILE A 32 -1.02 2.56 0.97
N ASP A 33 0.30 2.72 1.02
CA ASP A 33 1.15 2.99 -0.12
C ASP A 33 2.53 2.35 0.14
N LEU A 34 3.03 1.56 -0.81
CA LEU A 34 4.32 0.85 -0.71
C LEU A 34 5.42 1.46 -1.60
N GLN A 35 5.15 2.57 -2.30
CA GLN A 35 6.05 3.13 -3.33
C GLN A 35 7.45 3.43 -2.79
N LEU A 36 7.59 4.31 -1.80
CA LEU A 36 8.91 4.71 -1.29
C LEU A 36 9.69 3.53 -0.68
N PRO A 37 9.11 2.67 0.19
CA PRO A 37 9.81 1.49 0.69
C PRO A 37 10.29 0.54 -0.42
N LEU A 38 9.45 0.26 -1.43
CA LEU A 38 9.84 -0.61 -2.54
C LEU A 38 10.90 0.02 -3.44
N TYR A 39 10.89 1.35 -3.62
CA TYR A 39 11.95 2.04 -4.35
C TYR A 39 13.29 1.99 -3.62
N ILE A 40 13.32 2.11 -2.30
CA ILE A 40 14.57 1.95 -1.53
C ILE A 40 15.11 0.52 -1.71
N LEU A 41 14.28 -0.51 -1.56
CA LEU A 41 14.68 -1.90 -1.75
C LEU A 41 15.21 -2.17 -3.17
N MET A 42 14.49 -1.67 -4.19
CA MET A 42 14.91 -1.77 -5.58
C MET A 42 16.25 -1.06 -5.81
N ALA A 43 16.42 0.16 -5.31
CA ALA A 43 17.65 0.92 -5.47
C ALA A 43 18.82 0.23 -4.75
N GLY A 44 18.62 -0.29 -3.53
CA GLY A 44 19.63 -1.06 -2.80
C GLY A 44 20.09 -2.31 -3.57
N SER A 45 19.18 -2.98 -4.28
CA SER A 45 19.54 -4.11 -5.15
C SER A 45 20.41 -3.72 -6.35
N GLN A 46 20.36 -2.46 -6.79
CA GLN A 46 21.14 -1.95 -7.92
C GLN A 46 22.49 -1.34 -7.50
N PHE A 47 22.51 -0.61 -6.37
CA PHE A 47 23.68 0.11 -5.89
C PHE A 47 24.53 -0.67 -4.86
N GLY A 48 24.02 -1.81 -4.38
CA GLY A 48 24.71 -2.69 -3.45
C GLY A 48 24.28 -2.47 -1.98
N PRO A 49 24.57 -3.44 -1.11
CA PRO A 49 24.07 -3.45 0.27
C PRO A 49 24.71 -2.38 1.18
N GLU A 50 25.83 -1.78 0.74
CA GLU A 50 26.51 -0.71 1.48
C GLU A 50 26.02 0.69 1.09
N ALA A 51 25.13 0.80 0.09
CA ALA A 51 24.60 2.10 -0.33
C ALA A 51 23.60 2.64 0.69
N GLU A 52 23.90 3.82 1.25
CA GLU A 52 22.95 4.57 2.08
C GLU A 52 21.94 5.29 1.18
N ILE A 53 20.70 4.78 1.16
CA ILE A 53 19.64 5.29 0.29
C ILE A 53 18.47 5.78 1.16
N SER A 54 18.11 7.05 0.99
CA SER A 54 16.96 7.66 1.64
C SER A 54 15.91 8.05 0.60
N ALA A 55 14.64 7.99 0.97
CA ALA A 55 13.53 8.44 0.13
C ALA A 55 12.72 9.52 0.83
N GLY A 56 12.08 10.38 0.04
CA GLY A 56 11.30 11.49 0.54
C GLY A 56 10.47 12.12 -0.55
N TYR A 57 9.63 13.08 -0.16
CA TYR A 57 8.82 13.85 -1.09
C TYR A 57 9.46 15.20 -1.38
N PHE A 58 9.58 15.55 -2.66
CA PHE A 58 9.78 16.94 -3.06
C PHE A 58 8.42 17.64 -3.13
N THR A 59 8.16 18.57 -2.22
CA THR A 59 6.88 19.28 -2.14
C THR A 59 6.94 20.54 -3.00
N LEU A 60 5.91 20.72 -3.84
CA LEU A 60 5.68 21.91 -4.67
C LEU A 60 4.32 22.54 -4.31
N PRO A 61 4.23 23.29 -3.20
CA PRO A 61 3.00 23.95 -2.78
C PRO A 61 2.72 25.22 -3.60
N ALA A 62 1.49 25.73 -3.51
CA ALA A 62 1.09 26.99 -4.15
C ALA A 62 1.87 28.20 -3.58
N GLU A 63 2.16 28.18 -2.29
CA GLU A 63 3.02 29.15 -1.61
C GLU A 63 4.46 28.63 -1.61
N THR A 64 5.43 29.46 -2.04
CA THR A 64 6.80 29.00 -2.28
C THR A 64 7.56 28.62 -1.02
N ASP A 65 7.19 29.16 0.14
CA ASP A 65 7.91 29.00 1.40
C ASP A 65 7.86 27.57 1.96
N ASP A 66 6.88 26.76 1.51
CA ASP A 66 6.74 25.34 1.88
C ASP A 66 7.38 24.39 0.83
N THR A 67 8.12 24.93 -0.15
CA THR A 67 8.87 24.13 -1.14
C THR A 67 10.08 23.48 -0.47
N GLY A 68 10.22 22.17 -0.60
CA GLY A 68 11.38 21.48 -0.04
C GLY A 68 11.36 19.97 -0.22
N VAL A 69 12.42 19.33 0.26
CA VAL A 69 12.50 17.87 0.35
C VAL A 69 12.12 17.46 1.77
N GLN A 70 11.11 16.61 1.90
CA GLN A 70 10.75 15.95 3.15
C GLN A 70 11.26 14.51 3.09
N ILE A 71 12.45 14.28 3.62
CA ILE A 71 13.02 12.93 3.77
C ILE A 71 12.20 12.15 4.81
N TRP A 72 12.03 10.85 4.57
CA TRP A 72 11.43 9.94 5.53
C TRP A 72 12.52 9.29 6.38
N ASP A 73 13.08 10.05 7.31
CA ASP A 73 14.21 9.61 8.13
C ASP A 73 13.86 8.45 9.07
N GLU A 74 12.57 8.31 9.44
CA GLU A 74 12.11 7.23 10.31
C GLU A 74 11.92 5.89 9.58
N LEU A 75 12.08 5.84 8.25
CA LEU A 75 11.89 4.62 7.46
C LEU A 75 13.03 3.61 7.72
N SER A 76 12.81 2.75 8.71
CA SER A 76 13.81 1.78 9.17
C SER A 76 13.89 0.52 8.31
N GLU A 77 14.99 -0.23 8.43
CA GLU A 77 15.16 -1.54 7.79
C GLU A 77 14.02 -2.51 8.13
N THR A 78 13.56 -2.53 9.39
CA THR A 78 12.41 -3.34 9.81
C THR A 78 11.14 -2.97 9.04
N GLN A 79 10.91 -1.69 8.78
CA GLN A 79 9.79 -1.23 7.98
C GLN A 79 9.95 -1.57 6.49
N LEU A 80 11.17 -1.54 5.96
CA LEU A 80 11.44 -2.01 4.59
C LEU A 80 11.12 -3.51 4.44
N GLN A 81 11.54 -4.33 5.40
CA GLN A 81 11.23 -5.77 5.40
C GLN A 81 9.72 -6.02 5.53
N ALA A 82 9.02 -5.28 6.39
CA ALA A 82 7.57 -5.37 6.53
C ALA A 82 6.82 -4.91 5.26
N ALA A 83 7.32 -3.86 4.58
CA ALA A 83 6.77 -3.42 3.29
C ALA A 83 6.94 -4.50 2.20
N LEU A 84 8.08 -5.19 2.17
CA LEU A 84 8.31 -6.31 1.26
C LEU A 84 7.37 -7.50 1.57
N GLN A 85 7.18 -7.82 2.85
CA GLN A 85 6.20 -8.83 3.28
C GLN A 85 4.78 -8.45 2.84
N CYS A 86 4.40 -7.18 2.98
CA CYS A 86 3.11 -6.69 2.51
C CYS A 86 2.97 -6.85 0.99
N ALA A 87 3.99 -6.49 0.21
CA ALA A 87 3.98 -6.65 -1.24
C ALA A 87 3.84 -8.12 -1.66
N ASN A 88 4.57 -9.03 -1.00
CA ASN A 88 4.45 -10.47 -1.26
C ASN A 88 3.05 -10.99 -0.95
N GLY A 89 2.45 -10.57 0.17
CA GLY A 89 1.07 -10.94 0.52
C GLY A 89 0.05 -10.46 -0.51
N VAL A 90 0.19 -9.24 -1.03
CA VAL A 90 -0.65 -8.73 -2.12
C VAL A 90 -0.49 -9.57 -3.39
N VAL A 91 0.76 -9.90 -3.77
CA VAL A 91 1.03 -10.75 -4.94
C VAL A 91 0.43 -12.14 -4.79
N ASP A 92 0.49 -12.73 -3.60
CA ASP A 92 -0.10 -14.04 -3.32
C ASP A 92 -1.63 -14.00 -3.38
N ASP A 93 -2.27 -12.97 -2.82
CA ASP A 93 -3.73 -12.76 -2.95
C ASP A 93 -4.12 -12.62 -4.43
N ILE A 94 -3.36 -11.88 -5.25
CA ILE A 94 -3.62 -11.75 -6.69
C ILE A 94 -3.48 -13.11 -7.40
N ARG A 95 -2.40 -13.85 -7.15
CA ARG A 95 -2.11 -15.16 -7.78
C ARG A 95 -3.13 -16.22 -7.41
N THR A 96 -3.70 -16.13 -6.22
CA THR A 96 -4.71 -17.06 -5.70
C THR A 96 -6.14 -16.55 -5.91
N HIS A 97 -6.31 -15.46 -6.67
CA HIS A 97 -7.59 -14.85 -6.99
C HIS A 97 -8.41 -14.40 -5.76
N ARG A 98 -7.73 -14.08 -4.65
CA ARG A 98 -8.36 -13.68 -3.40
C ARG A 98 -8.57 -12.16 -3.34
N PHE A 99 -9.64 -11.69 -3.97
CA PHE A 99 -9.96 -10.26 -4.03
C PHE A 99 -10.87 -9.74 -2.90
N TRP A 100 -11.57 -10.61 -2.15
CA TRP A 100 -12.50 -10.23 -1.09
C TRP A 100 -11.94 -10.40 0.35
N PRO A 101 -12.42 -9.59 1.32
CA PRO A 101 -13.36 -8.49 1.14
C PRO A 101 -12.68 -7.26 0.51
N PRO A 102 -13.43 -6.45 -0.27
CA PRO A 102 -12.92 -5.18 -0.76
C PRO A 102 -12.73 -4.20 0.40
N ALA A 103 -11.89 -3.19 0.20
CA ALA A 103 -11.85 -2.04 1.10
C ALA A 103 -13.17 -1.28 1.06
N GLU A 104 -13.69 -0.85 2.22
CA GLU A 104 -14.94 -0.08 2.26
C GLU A 104 -14.78 1.33 1.69
N LYS A 105 -13.56 1.88 1.77
CA LYS A 105 -13.23 3.23 1.32
C LYS A 105 -11.96 3.21 0.50
N VAL A 106 -12.11 3.44 -0.80
CA VAL A 106 -11.01 3.63 -1.74
C VAL A 106 -10.89 5.12 -2.03
N SER A 107 -9.67 5.66 -1.89
CA SER A 107 -9.39 7.03 -2.34
C SER A 107 -8.99 7.03 -3.80
N ASN A 108 -9.48 8.01 -4.58
CA ASN A 108 -9.25 8.11 -6.02
C ASN A 108 -9.75 6.88 -6.80
N ASP A 109 -10.99 6.46 -6.55
CA ASP A 109 -11.62 5.34 -7.27
C ASP A 109 -12.28 5.83 -8.57
N ASP A 110 -11.56 5.71 -9.68
CA ASP A 110 -12.07 6.06 -11.02
C ASP A 110 -13.29 5.22 -11.43
N PHE A 111 -13.56 4.10 -10.75
CA PHE A 111 -14.68 3.20 -11.01
C PHE A 111 -15.86 3.40 -10.06
N GLU A 112 -15.81 4.36 -9.13
CA GLU A 112 -16.91 4.63 -8.18
C GLU A 112 -18.25 4.81 -8.90
N SER A 113 -18.25 5.49 -10.05
CA SER A 113 -19.46 5.70 -10.87
C SER A 113 -20.08 4.41 -11.44
N MET A 114 -19.32 3.31 -11.53
CA MET A 114 -19.82 2.01 -11.98
C MET A 114 -20.54 1.26 -10.85
N PHE A 115 -20.36 1.66 -9.59
CA PHE A 115 -20.94 1.04 -8.41
C PHE A 115 -21.75 2.07 -7.61
N PRO A 116 -23.08 2.20 -7.84
CA PRO A 116 -23.94 3.18 -7.15
C PRO A 116 -24.08 3.03 -5.63
N GLY A 117 -23.27 2.17 -5.00
CA GLY A 117 -23.20 1.89 -3.56
C GLY A 117 -21.98 1.00 -3.28
N THR A 118 -21.96 0.27 -2.17
CA THR A 118 -20.76 -0.53 -1.80
C THR A 118 -20.48 -1.62 -2.84
N THR A 119 -19.21 -1.80 -3.21
CA THR A 119 -18.79 -2.80 -4.22
C THR A 119 -19.35 -4.20 -3.92
N SER A 120 -19.40 -4.58 -2.64
CA SER A 120 -19.98 -5.84 -2.17
C SER A 120 -21.47 -6.01 -2.49
N ALA A 121 -22.23 -4.94 -2.72
CA ALA A 121 -23.65 -5.01 -3.09
C ALA A 121 -23.87 -5.22 -4.60
N PHE A 122 -22.87 -4.96 -5.43
CA PHE A 122 -22.99 -4.96 -6.90
C PHE A 122 -22.17 -6.05 -7.59
N VAL A 123 -21.27 -6.73 -6.86
CA VAL A 123 -20.45 -7.82 -7.40
C VAL A 123 -20.83 -9.15 -6.76
N ASP A 124 -21.26 -10.11 -7.59
CA ASP A 124 -21.41 -11.51 -7.19
C ASP A 124 -20.03 -12.18 -7.07
N HIS A 125 -19.38 -11.96 -5.92
CA HIS A 125 -18.06 -12.54 -5.62
C HIS A 125 -18.07 -14.07 -5.72
N GLU A 126 -19.08 -14.73 -5.16
CA GLU A 126 -19.19 -16.20 -5.18
C GLU A 126 -19.38 -16.72 -6.62
N GLY A 127 -20.17 -16.04 -7.44
CA GLY A 127 -20.28 -16.32 -8.88
C GLY A 127 -18.96 -16.12 -9.60
N PHE A 128 -18.24 -15.03 -9.31
CA PHE A 128 -16.95 -14.73 -9.92
C PHE A 128 -15.87 -15.76 -9.58
N ILE A 129 -15.74 -16.17 -8.31
CA ILE A 129 -14.80 -17.22 -7.91
C ILE A 129 -15.12 -18.54 -8.59
N ARG A 130 -16.41 -18.95 -8.63
CA ARG A 130 -16.84 -20.15 -9.37
C ARG A 130 -16.49 -20.09 -10.86
N PHE A 131 -16.59 -18.91 -11.48
CA PHE A 131 -16.16 -18.71 -12.85
C PHE A 131 -14.64 -18.92 -13.00
N LEU A 132 -13.84 -18.36 -12.10
CA LEU A 132 -12.38 -18.50 -12.14
C LEU A 132 -11.90 -19.94 -11.90
N GLU A 133 -12.56 -20.71 -11.04
CA GLU A 133 -12.23 -22.13 -10.82
C GLU A 133 -12.38 -22.99 -12.08
N GLY A 134 -13.29 -22.62 -12.98
CA GLY A 134 -13.49 -23.27 -14.27
C GLY A 134 -12.70 -22.67 -15.43
N TRP A 135 -12.00 -21.55 -15.21
CA TRP A 135 -11.27 -20.83 -16.25
C TRP A 135 -9.89 -21.46 -16.50
N GLN A 136 -9.63 -21.84 -17.75
CA GLN A 136 -8.29 -22.23 -18.23
C GLN A 136 -7.80 -21.17 -19.23
N PRO A 137 -6.60 -20.59 -19.04
CA PRO A 137 -6.05 -19.53 -19.88
C PRO A 137 -5.73 -19.97 -21.32
#